data_AF-A0A3L7VW51-F1
#
_entry.id   AF-A0A3L7VW51-F1
#
_cell.length_a   1.000
_cell.length_b   1.000
_cell.length_c   1.000
_cell.angle_alpha   90.00
_cell.angle_beta   90.00
_cell.angle_gamma   90.00
#
_symmetry.space_group_name_H-M   'P 1'
#
loop_
_entity.id
_entity.type
_entity.pdbx_description
1 polymer ?
#
loop_
_entity_poly.entity_id
_entity_poly.type
_entity_poly.pdbx_seq_one_letter_code
_entity_poly.pdbx_strand_id
1 'polypeptide(L)'
;MSDEQRPASSLPVDPSRQTEIDKQRVPMAARPYRLLALVKQDAVVRVQKEPDDTVMTWPHLLTIEFLSAVAMSIFLLLLGLFINAPLEELANPNVTPAVAKAPWYFLGLQELLAYFHPTVAGALTPAAVLVGSALIPYLDRRNLHSTKPSDRKLEVTLFSVLWALGLTVTFIGIFFRGPGYAFVLPWTSGFFFSL
;
A
#
# COMPACT_ATOMS: atom_id res chain seq x y z
N MET A 1 13.01 57.59 52.83
CA MET A 1 13.22 57.16 51.43
C MET A 1 11.94 56.50 51.00
N SER A 2 11.13 57.27 50.29
CA SER A 2 9.79 56.93 49.83
C SER A 2 9.92 56.53 48.37
N ASP A 3 9.59 55.30 48.01
CA ASP A 3 9.48 54.89 46.61
C ASP A 3 8.01 54.74 46.23
N GLU A 4 7.69 55.47 45.17
CA GLU A 4 6.40 55.72 44.56
C GLU A 4 6.03 54.56 43.63
N GLN A 5 4.95 53.84 43.92
CA GLN A 5 4.35 52.87 42.98
C GLN A 5 3.02 53.43 42.46
N ARG A 6 3.07 53.99 41.24
CA ARG A 6 1.91 54.42 40.46
C ARG A 6 0.97 53.24 40.17
N PRO A 7 -0.36 53.41 40.24
CA PRO A 7 -1.30 52.37 39.82
C PRO A 7 -1.26 52.20 38.29
N ALA A 8 -1.09 50.96 37.83
CA ALA A 8 -1.14 50.59 36.41
C ALA A 8 -2.56 50.82 35.84
N SER A 9 -2.64 51.44 34.67
CA SER A 9 -3.89 51.75 33.97
C SER A 9 -4.64 50.47 33.56
N SER A 10 -5.90 50.34 33.96
CA SER A 10 -6.81 49.30 33.50
C SER A 10 -7.49 49.74 32.20
N LEU A 11 -7.19 49.06 31.10
CA LEU A 11 -7.95 49.21 29.85
C LEU A 11 -9.27 48.40 29.98
N PRO A 12 -10.38 48.86 29.37
CA PRO A 12 -11.64 48.15 29.43
C PRO A 12 -11.57 46.80 28.68
N VAL A 13 -12.16 45.78 29.29
CA VAL A 13 -12.28 44.43 28.73
C VAL A 13 -13.24 44.45 27.54
N ASP A 14 -12.79 43.88 26.41
CA ASP A 14 -13.55 43.75 25.17
C ASP A 14 -14.80 42.86 25.38
N PRO A 15 -16.02 43.36 25.13
CA PRO A 15 -17.28 42.64 25.36
C PRO A 15 -17.53 41.48 24.40
N SER A 16 -16.72 41.30 23.35
CA SER A 16 -16.89 40.21 22.37
C SER A 16 -16.36 38.85 22.84
N ARG A 17 -15.67 38.79 23.99
CA ARG A 17 -15.05 37.56 24.53
C ARG A 17 -15.94 36.79 25.52
N GLN A 18 -17.27 36.82 25.34
CA GLN A 18 -18.19 35.92 26.03
C GLN A 18 -18.24 34.57 25.31
N THR A 19 -17.16 33.80 25.39
CA THR A 19 -17.15 32.40 24.95
C THR A 19 -17.92 31.56 25.96
N GLU A 20 -19.15 31.17 25.59
CA GLU A 20 -19.80 29.84 25.75
C GLU A 20 -19.91 29.18 27.13
N ILE A 21 -19.12 29.59 28.12
CA ILE A 21 -19.05 29.02 29.47
C ILE A 21 -20.27 29.44 30.32
N ASP A 22 -20.98 30.51 29.96
CA ASP A 22 -22.13 31.02 30.73
C ASP A 22 -23.43 30.20 30.56
N LYS A 23 -23.49 29.26 29.60
CA LYS A 23 -24.68 28.42 29.40
C LYS A 23 -24.78 27.22 30.33
N GLN A 24 -23.72 26.89 31.07
CA GLN A 24 -23.73 25.75 31.99
C GLN A 24 -23.85 26.21 33.44
N ARG A 25 -24.94 26.91 33.77
CA ARG A 25 -25.34 27.15 35.15
C ARG A 25 -25.83 25.84 35.77
N VAL A 26 -24.91 25.09 36.36
CA VAL A 26 -25.23 23.97 37.26
C VAL A 26 -25.87 24.56 38.52
N PRO A 27 -27.01 24.03 39.02
CA PRO A 27 -27.60 24.49 40.27
C PRO A 27 -26.70 24.05 41.43
N MET A 28 -25.77 24.92 41.82
CA MET A 28 -24.88 24.68 42.95
C MET A 28 -25.62 25.04 44.25
N ALA A 29 -26.14 24.02 44.94
CA ALA A 29 -26.52 24.16 46.33
C ALA A 29 -25.28 24.56 47.14
N ALA A 30 -25.36 25.68 47.84
CA ALA A 30 -24.26 26.28 48.59
C ALA A 30 -23.76 25.34 49.70
N ARG A 31 -22.67 24.61 49.42
CA ARG A 31 -21.82 23.98 50.43
C ARG A 31 -20.39 24.53 50.27
N PRO A 32 -19.72 24.96 51.35
CA PRO A 32 -18.38 25.54 51.27
C PRO A 32 -17.34 24.44 51.07
N TYR A 33 -17.12 24.03 49.82
CA TYR A 33 -15.99 23.18 49.46
C TYR A 33 -14.72 24.04 49.37
N ARG A 34 -13.70 23.72 50.18
CA ARG A 34 -12.36 24.32 50.10
C ARG A 34 -11.60 23.68 48.94
N LEU A 35 -11.29 24.46 47.91
CA LEU A 35 -10.44 24.04 46.79
C LEU A 35 -9.03 23.74 47.32
N LEU A 36 -8.66 22.47 47.43
CA LEU A 36 -7.33 22.06 47.92
C LEU A 36 -6.25 22.12 46.84
N ALA A 37 -6.63 21.95 45.57
CA ALA A 37 -5.76 22.24 44.42
C ALA A 37 -6.62 22.39 43.16
N LEU A 38 -6.45 23.51 42.45
CA LEU A 38 -6.93 23.65 41.08
C LEU A 38 -5.80 23.19 40.16
N VAL A 39 -5.79 21.91 39.81
CA VAL A 39 -4.92 21.43 38.73
C VAL A 39 -5.56 21.89 37.42
N LYS A 40 -4.94 22.86 36.76
CA LYS A 40 -5.26 23.24 35.39
C LYS A 40 -4.98 22.00 34.54
N GLN A 41 -6.05 21.29 34.16
CA GLN A 41 -5.96 20.27 33.13
C GLN A 41 -5.56 20.98 31.83
N ASP A 42 -4.26 21.18 31.62
CA ASP A 42 -3.75 21.59 30.32
C ASP A 42 -4.04 20.44 29.37
N ALA A 43 -5.15 20.62 28.65
CA ALA A 43 -5.58 19.85 27.51
C ALA A 43 -5.45 18.33 27.68
N VAL A 44 -6.55 17.70 28.10
CA VAL A 44 -6.89 16.44 27.44
C VAL A 44 -7.07 16.79 25.97
N VAL A 45 -5.98 16.78 25.18
CA VAL A 45 -6.04 16.77 23.73
C VAL A 45 -6.63 15.41 23.39
N ARG A 46 -7.95 15.30 23.52
CA ARG A 46 -8.71 14.40 22.68
C ARG A 46 -8.44 14.92 21.28
N VAL A 47 -7.40 14.37 20.66
CA VAL A 47 -7.36 14.24 19.20
C VAL A 47 -8.68 13.56 18.90
N GLN A 48 -9.65 14.33 18.42
CA GLN A 48 -10.88 13.78 17.91
C GLN A 48 -10.44 12.93 16.73
N LYS A 49 -10.19 11.64 16.98
CA LYS A 49 -10.20 10.65 15.93
C LYS A 49 -11.60 10.78 15.35
N GLU A 50 -11.71 11.20 14.10
CA GLU A 50 -12.98 11.11 13.38
C GLU A 50 -13.56 9.72 13.67
N PRO A 51 -14.86 9.59 13.98
CA PRO A 51 -15.46 8.30 14.25
C PRO A 51 -15.12 7.37 13.09
N ASP A 52 -14.20 6.45 13.33
CA ASP A 52 -13.75 5.46 12.35
C ASP A 52 -14.99 4.61 12.08
N ASP A 53 -15.51 4.65 10.84
CA ASP A 53 -16.69 3.89 10.40
C ASP A 53 -16.36 2.39 10.39
N THR A 54 -16.25 1.85 11.59
CA THR A 54 -15.75 0.52 11.87
C THR A 54 -16.93 -0.36 12.23
N VAL A 55 -17.15 -1.37 11.40
CA VAL A 55 -18.14 -2.40 11.62
C VAL A 55 -17.49 -3.62 12.26
N MET A 56 -18.27 -4.39 13.03
CA MET A 56 -17.80 -5.65 13.58
C MET A 56 -17.43 -6.61 12.44
N THR A 57 -16.22 -7.18 12.51
CA THR A 57 -15.67 -8.12 11.52
C THR A 57 -16.63 -9.27 11.23
N TRP A 58 -17.28 -9.77 12.28
CA TRP A 58 -18.37 -10.72 12.19
C TRP A 58 -19.72 -9.98 12.32
N PRO A 59 -20.72 -10.20 11.45
CA PRO A 59 -20.70 -11.05 10.25
C PRO A 59 -20.29 -10.32 8.96
N HIS A 60 -20.14 -8.98 8.99
CA HIS A 60 -20.12 -8.14 7.80
C HIS A 60 -18.94 -8.43 6.86
N LEU A 61 -17.72 -8.43 7.39
CA LEU A 61 -16.51 -8.65 6.61
C LEU A 61 -16.36 -10.13 6.22
N LEU A 62 -16.58 -11.03 7.18
CA LEU A 62 -16.44 -12.48 6.97
C LEU A 62 -17.36 -13.01 5.86
N THR A 63 -18.59 -12.49 5.75
CA THR A 63 -19.53 -12.91 4.72
C THR A 63 -19.04 -12.54 3.31
N ILE A 64 -18.51 -11.33 3.14
CA ILE A 64 -18.01 -10.84 1.84
C ILE A 64 -16.74 -11.60 1.44
N GLU A 65 -15.82 -11.80 2.39
CA GLU A 65 -14.59 -12.57 2.14
C GLU A 65 -14.90 -14.02 1.79
N PHE A 66 -15.79 -14.68 2.54
CA PHE A 66 -16.20 -16.05 2.25
C PHE A 66 -16.85 -16.18 0.86
N LEU A 67 -17.74 -15.25 0.51
CA LEU A 67 -18.35 -15.22 -0.82
C LEU A 67 -17.31 -15.02 -1.93
N SER A 68 -16.33 -14.12 -1.72
CA SER A 68 -15.24 -13.89 -2.67
C SER A 68 -14.35 -15.13 -2.85
N ALA A 69 -14.08 -15.87 -1.76
CA ALA A 69 -13.29 -17.09 -1.78
C ALA A 69 -14.00 -18.23 -2.52
N VAL A 70 -15.31 -18.40 -2.29
CA VAL A 70 -16.14 -19.36 -3.03
C VAL A 70 -16.19 -18.99 -4.51
N ALA A 71 -16.41 -17.72 -4.84
CA ALA A 71 -16.42 -17.24 -6.23
C ALA A 71 -15.07 -17.50 -6.93
N MET A 72 -13.95 -17.21 -6.27
CA MET A 72 -12.60 -17.48 -6.81
C MET A 72 -12.35 -18.99 -6.99
N SER A 73 -12.81 -19.81 -6.04
CA SER A 73 -12.68 -21.27 -6.12
C SER A 73 -13.46 -21.84 -7.31
N ILE A 74 -14.71 -21.40 -7.50
CA ILE A 74 -15.51 -21.77 -8.67
C ILE A 74 -14.83 -21.30 -9.96
N PHE A 75 -14.35 -20.06 -10.00
CA PHE A 75 -13.63 -19.52 -11.17
C PHE A 75 -12.42 -20.39 -11.56
N LEU A 76 -11.56 -20.76 -10.59
CA LEU A 76 -10.40 -21.62 -10.84
C LEU A 76 -10.79 -23.03 -11.29
N LEU A 77 -11.85 -23.61 -10.71
CA LEU A 77 -12.36 -24.93 -11.12
C LEU A 77 -12.91 -24.92 -12.54
N LEU A 78 -13.68 -23.88 -12.90
CA LEU A 78 -14.19 -23.71 -14.26
C LEU A 78 -13.03 -23.51 -15.25
N LEU A 79 -12.04 -22.69 -14.89
CA LEU A 79 -10.86 -22.48 -15.72
C LEU A 79 -10.12 -23.81 -15.98
N GLY A 80 -9.88 -24.62 -14.95
CA GLY A 80 -9.21 -25.92 -15.11
C GLY A 80 -10.05 -26.98 -15.85
N LEU A 81 -11.38 -26.88 -15.82
CA LEU A 81 -12.27 -27.78 -16.55
C LEU A 81 -12.32 -27.44 -18.05
N PHE A 82 -12.35 -26.15 -18.39
CA PHE A 82 -12.47 -25.70 -19.78
C PHE A 82 -11.13 -25.49 -20.49
N ILE A 83 -10.06 -25.15 -19.75
CA ILE A 83 -8.72 -24.92 -20.29
C ILE A 83 -7.85 -26.11 -19.91
N ASN A 84 -7.71 -27.06 -20.83
CA ASN A 84 -6.81 -28.19 -20.65
C ASN A 84 -5.35 -27.73 -20.74
N ALA A 85 -4.54 -28.12 -19.76
CA ALA A 85 -3.10 -27.93 -19.83
C ALA A 85 -2.51 -28.86 -20.91
N PRO A 86 -1.82 -28.32 -21.93
CA PRO A 86 -1.05 -29.14 -22.86
C PRO A 86 0.10 -29.81 -22.09
N LEU A 87 0.00 -31.13 -21.90
CA LEU A 87 1.07 -31.90 -21.28
C LEU A 87 2.18 -32.11 -22.31
N GLU A 88 3.40 -31.70 -21.96
CA GLU A 88 4.60 -31.99 -22.75
C GLU A 88 5.02 -33.47 -22.60
N GLU A 89 5.94 -33.92 -23.44
CA GLU A 89 6.53 -35.26 -23.34
C GLU A 89 7.29 -35.45 -22.03
N LEU A 90 7.49 -36.72 -21.64
CA LEU A 90 8.30 -37.05 -20.47
C LEU A 90 9.71 -36.45 -20.61
N ALA A 91 10.19 -35.84 -19.52
CA ALA A 91 11.46 -35.12 -19.52
C ALA A 91 12.63 -36.02 -19.98
N ASN A 92 13.35 -35.57 -21.00
CA ASN A 92 14.51 -36.25 -21.56
C ASN A 92 15.76 -35.35 -21.45
N PRO A 93 16.77 -35.70 -20.63
CA PRO A 93 17.99 -34.91 -20.50
C PRO A 93 18.81 -34.74 -21.78
N ASN A 94 18.60 -35.58 -22.80
CA ASN A 94 19.32 -35.52 -24.07
C ASN A 94 18.64 -34.62 -25.11
N VAL A 95 17.44 -34.08 -24.83
CA VAL A 95 16.66 -33.28 -25.77
C VAL A 95 16.25 -31.97 -25.10
N THR A 96 16.77 -30.86 -25.62
CA THR A 96 16.32 -29.52 -25.20
C THR A 96 15.16 -29.08 -26.09
N PRO A 97 14.00 -28.71 -25.53
CA PRO A 97 12.87 -28.24 -26.32
C PRO A 97 13.24 -26.94 -27.06
N ALA A 98 12.70 -26.79 -28.28
CA ALA A 98 13.02 -25.64 -29.13
C ALA A 98 12.54 -24.31 -28.54
N VAL A 99 11.46 -24.32 -27.75
CA VAL A 99 10.88 -23.14 -27.08
C VAL A 99 10.81 -23.42 -25.58
N ALA A 100 11.79 -22.93 -24.83
CA ALA A 100 11.82 -23.05 -23.36
C ALA A 100 11.46 -21.69 -22.74
N LYS A 101 10.17 -21.45 -22.49
CA LYS A 101 9.69 -20.27 -21.77
C LYS A 101 9.44 -20.62 -20.31
N ALA A 102 9.86 -19.74 -19.42
CA ALA A 102 9.58 -19.83 -17.99
C ALA A 102 8.09 -19.56 -17.73
N PRO A 103 7.57 -19.99 -16.57
CA PRO A 103 6.23 -19.61 -16.13
C PRO A 103 6.03 -18.08 -16.17
N TRP A 104 4.83 -17.62 -16.46
CA TRP A 104 4.52 -16.21 -16.73
C TRP A 104 4.98 -15.23 -15.63
N TYR A 105 5.01 -15.66 -14.37
CA TYR A 105 5.48 -14.86 -13.24
C TYR A 105 7.02 -14.71 -13.16
N PHE A 106 7.78 -15.59 -13.84
CA PHE A 106 9.24 -15.48 -14.00
C PHE A 106 9.67 -15.01 -15.38
N LEU A 107 8.75 -14.92 -16.32
CA LEU A 107 9.06 -14.67 -17.71
C LEU A 107 9.67 -13.26 -17.92
N GLY A 108 9.23 -12.24 -17.15
CA GLY A 108 9.91 -10.94 -17.15
C GLY A 108 11.37 -11.00 -16.67
N LEU A 109 11.68 -11.89 -15.72
CA LEU A 109 13.05 -12.13 -15.24
C LEU A 109 13.87 -12.90 -16.29
N GLN A 110 13.26 -13.89 -16.96
CA GLN A 110 13.87 -14.59 -18.09
C GLN A 110 14.22 -13.63 -19.23
N GLU A 111 13.35 -12.67 -19.52
CA GLU A 111 13.61 -11.66 -20.53
C GLU A 111 14.80 -10.77 -20.14
N LEU A 112 14.92 -10.41 -18.86
CA LEU A 112 16.08 -9.68 -18.35
C LEU A 112 17.38 -10.49 -18.48
N LEU A 113 17.32 -11.81 -18.26
CA LEU A 113 18.46 -12.74 -18.42
C LEU A 113 18.97 -12.81 -19.86
N ALA A 114 18.13 -12.53 -20.86
CA ALA A 114 18.57 -12.48 -22.25
C ALA A 114 19.44 -11.27 -22.58
N TYR A 115 19.38 -10.21 -21.77
CA TYR A 115 20.14 -8.98 -22.00
C TYR A 115 21.30 -8.76 -21.02
N PHE A 116 21.17 -9.24 -19.78
CA PHE A 116 22.13 -8.96 -18.71
C PHE A 116 22.80 -10.23 -18.18
N HIS A 117 23.97 -10.05 -17.56
CA HIS A 117 24.68 -11.15 -16.90
C HIS A 117 23.78 -11.83 -15.84
N PRO A 118 23.81 -13.17 -15.71
CA PRO A 118 22.90 -13.91 -14.82
C PRO A 118 22.91 -13.44 -13.36
N THR A 119 24.05 -13.01 -12.84
CA THR A 119 24.14 -12.46 -11.48
C THR A 119 23.31 -11.18 -11.33
N VAL A 120 23.29 -10.31 -12.34
CA VAL A 120 22.57 -9.03 -12.29
C VAL A 120 21.07 -9.26 -12.48
N ALA A 121 20.69 -9.97 -13.53
CA ALA A 121 19.29 -10.22 -13.85
C ALA A 121 18.61 -11.19 -12.87
N GLY A 122 19.27 -12.30 -12.56
CA GLY A 122 18.68 -13.41 -11.81
C GLY A 122 18.80 -13.28 -10.29
N ALA A 123 19.89 -12.69 -9.77
CA ALA A 123 20.12 -12.60 -8.33
C ALA A 123 19.92 -11.17 -7.80
N LEU A 124 20.65 -10.19 -8.34
CA LEU A 124 20.64 -8.83 -7.83
C LEU A 124 19.30 -8.13 -8.05
N THR A 125 18.66 -8.31 -9.20
CA THR A 125 17.39 -7.61 -9.51
C THR A 125 16.25 -8.05 -8.59
N PRO A 126 15.96 -9.36 -8.40
CA PRO A 126 14.95 -9.79 -7.43
C PRO A 126 15.32 -9.40 -6.00
N ALA A 127 16.60 -9.52 -5.63
CA ALA A 127 17.07 -9.12 -4.30
C ALA A 127 16.85 -7.62 -4.06
N ALA A 128 17.12 -6.77 -5.04
CA ALA A 128 16.90 -5.33 -4.96
C ALA A 128 15.42 -4.97 -4.81
N VAL A 129 14.52 -5.67 -5.51
CA VAL A 129 13.07 -5.47 -5.35
C VAL A 129 12.60 -5.88 -3.96
N LEU A 130 13.03 -7.05 -3.47
CA LEU A 130 12.64 -7.56 -2.16
C LEU A 130 13.20 -6.69 -1.04
N VAL A 131 14.52 -6.42 -1.05
CA VAL A 131 15.18 -5.56 -0.04
C VAL A 131 14.63 -4.14 -0.13
N GLY A 132 14.46 -3.59 -1.34
CA GLY A 132 13.84 -2.28 -1.55
C GLY A 132 12.45 -2.20 -0.93
N SER A 133 11.61 -3.22 -1.15
CA SER A 133 10.26 -3.30 -0.56
C SER A 133 10.27 -3.43 0.96
N ALA A 134 11.19 -4.23 1.52
CA ALA A 134 11.36 -4.38 2.96
C ALA A 134 11.88 -3.11 3.64
N LEU A 135 12.63 -2.26 2.90
CA LEU A 135 13.14 -0.99 3.39
C LEU A 135 12.10 0.15 3.37
N ILE A 136 10.99 0.01 2.62
CA ILE A 136 9.92 1.02 2.54
C ILE A 136 9.50 1.55 3.92
N PRO A 137 9.13 0.72 4.92
CA PRO A 137 8.69 1.22 6.23
C PRO A 137 9.77 2.00 7.01
N TYR A 138 11.05 1.85 6.67
CA TYR A 138 12.16 2.54 7.34
C TYR A 138 12.58 3.83 6.63
N LEU A 139 12.41 3.88 5.30
CA LEU A 139 12.73 5.05 4.47
C LEU A 139 11.61 6.08 4.51
N ASP A 140 10.37 5.62 4.62
CA ASP A 140 9.21 6.47 4.72
C ASP A 140 8.97 6.98 6.15
N ARG A 141 9.20 8.28 6.35
CA ARG A 141 9.02 8.96 7.65
C ARG A 141 7.78 9.87 7.68
N ARG A 142 6.93 9.81 6.65
CA ARG A 142 5.71 10.63 6.61
C ARG A 142 4.64 10.07 7.56
N ASN A 143 3.54 10.80 7.71
CA ASN A 143 2.42 10.37 8.56
C ASN A 143 1.94 8.96 8.16
N LEU A 144 2.14 7.98 9.06
CA LEU A 144 1.74 6.59 8.84
C LEU A 144 0.22 6.42 8.64
N HIS A 145 -0.56 7.33 9.22
CA HIS A 145 -2.02 7.32 9.13
C HIS A 145 -2.58 8.03 7.88
N SER A 146 -1.73 8.66 7.06
CA SER A 146 -2.20 9.24 5.81
C SER A 146 -2.18 8.20 4.69
N THR A 147 -3.35 7.70 4.31
CA THR A 147 -3.58 6.81 3.16
C THR A 147 -3.70 7.56 1.83
N LYS A 148 -3.55 8.89 1.82
CA LYS A 148 -3.78 9.70 0.62
C LYS A 148 -2.63 9.51 -0.38
N PRO A 149 -2.90 9.08 -1.63
CA PRO A 149 -1.87 8.98 -2.67
C PRO A 149 -1.20 10.33 -2.98
N SER A 150 -1.87 11.45 -2.70
CA SER A 150 -1.35 12.81 -2.86
C SER A 150 -0.11 13.10 -2.02
N ASP A 151 0.05 12.40 -0.90
CA ASP A 151 1.12 12.66 0.06
C ASP A 151 2.39 11.87 -0.31
N ARG A 152 2.29 11.00 -1.33
CA ARG A 152 3.29 10.03 -1.76
C ARG A 152 3.44 9.95 -3.27
N LYS A 153 3.18 11.07 -3.96
CA LYS A 153 3.17 11.11 -5.44
C LYS A 153 4.43 10.54 -6.06
N LEU A 154 5.61 10.86 -5.51
CA LEU A 154 6.89 10.34 -6.00
C LEU A 154 6.95 8.80 -5.85
N GLU A 155 6.73 8.29 -4.64
CA GLU A 155 6.76 6.84 -4.34
C GLU A 155 5.76 6.06 -5.20
N VAL A 156 4.52 6.53 -5.27
CA VAL A 156 3.46 5.91 -6.08
C VAL A 156 3.81 5.96 -7.56
N THR A 157 4.37 7.07 -8.06
CA THR A 157 4.77 7.18 -9.47
C THR A 157 5.93 6.24 -9.78
N LEU A 158 6.99 6.21 -8.96
CA LEU A 158 8.12 5.30 -9.16
C LEU A 158 7.69 3.84 -9.08
N PHE A 159 6.84 3.49 -8.12
CA PHE A 159 6.31 2.14 -8.00
C PHE A 159 5.45 1.76 -9.22
N SER A 160 4.59 2.67 -9.68
CA SER A 160 3.78 2.46 -10.88
C SER A 160 4.64 2.29 -12.14
N VAL A 161 5.71 3.10 -12.27
CA VAL A 161 6.68 2.97 -13.37
C VAL A 161 7.42 1.63 -13.28
N LEU A 162 7.85 1.20 -12.09
CA LEU A 162 8.49 -0.10 -11.88
C LEU A 162 7.59 -1.26 -12.33
N TRP A 163 6.31 -1.23 -11.95
CA TRP A 163 5.32 -2.21 -12.40
C TRP A 163 5.09 -2.15 -13.91
N ALA A 164 4.94 -0.96 -14.49
CA ALA A 164 4.77 -0.79 -15.92
C ALA A 164 5.97 -1.34 -16.72
N LEU A 165 7.20 -1.09 -16.25
CA LEU A 165 8.42 -1.65 -16.85
C LEU A 165 8.45 -3.17 -16.73
N GLY A 166 8.16 -3.73 -15.56
CA GLY A 166 8.12 -5.18 -15.34
C GLY A 166 7.08 -5.88 -16.23
N LEU A 167 5.88 -5.30 -16.34
CA LEU A 167 4.83 -5.80 -17.23
C LEU A 167 5.23 -5.68 -18.71
N THR A 168 5.89 -4.59 -19.10
CA THR A 168 6.38 -4.40 -20.47
C THR A 168 7.40 -5.48 -20.83
N VAL A 169 8.38 -5.73 -19.97
CA VAL A 169 9.39 -6.77 -20.17
C VAL A 169 8.75 -8.17 -20.22
N THR A 170 7.77 -8.43 -19.35
CA THR A 170 7.01 -9.69 -19.36
C THR A 170 6.22 -9.85 -20.68
N PHE A 171 5.57 -8.79 -21.15
CA PHE A 171 4.83 -8.81 -22.43
C PHE A 171 5.76 -9.12 -23.61
N ILE A 172 6.96 -8.55 -23.63
CA ILE A 172 7.97 -8.83 -24.66
C ILE A 172 8.35 -10.30 -24.64
N GLY A 173 8.65 -10.87 -23.47
CA GLY A 173 9.01 -12.29 -23.38
C GLY A 173 7.88 -13.24 -23.82
N ILE A 174 6.60 -12.85 -23.63
CA ILE A 174 5.46 -13.68 -23.97
C ILE A 174 5.34 -13.77 -25.49
N PHE A 175 5.32 -12.62 -26.18
CA PHE A 175 4.90 -12.53 -27.58
C PHE A 175 6.04 -12.44 -28.59
N PHE A 176 7.20 -11.90 -28.21
CA PHE A 176 8.30 -11.60 -29.14
C PHE A 176 9.46 -12.61 -29.05
N ARG A 177 9.32 -13.66 -28.24
CA ARG A 177 10.32 -14.73 -28.12
C ARG A 177 9.88 -16.01 -28.82
N GLY A 178 10.76 -16.49 -29.71
CA GLY A 178 10.58 -17.69 -30.53
C GLY A 178 11.60 -18.80 -30.21
N PRO A 179 11.83 -19.74 -31.14
CA PRO A 179 12.76 -20.85 -30.96
C PRO A 179 14.17 -20.39 -30.56
N GLY A 180 14.79 -21.09 -29.60
CA GLY A 180 16.10 -20.71 -29.05
C GLY A 180 16.10 -19.39 -28.27
N TYR A 181 14.93 -18.89 -27.85
CA TYR A 181 14.75 -17.58 -27.22
C TYR A 181 15.16 -16.39 -28.12
N ALA A 182 15.19 -16.60 -29.44
CA ALA A 182 15.46 -15.54 -30.39
C ALA A 182 14.31 -14.52 -30.45
N PHE A 183 14.65 -13.26 -30.75
CA PHE A 183 13.65 -12.22 -30.98
C PHE A 183 12.98 -12.45 -32.34
N VAL A 184 11.65 -12.55 -32.35
CA VAL A 184 10.84 -12.81 -33.55
C VAL A 184 9.66 -11.86 -33.60
N LEU A 185 9.24 -11.52 -34.82
CA LEU A 185 8.04 -10.72 -35.05
C LEU A 185 6.83 -11.66 -35.21
N PRO A 186 5.80 -11.55 -34.35
CA PRO A 186 4.71 -12.53 -34.33
C PRO A 186 3.88 -12.56 -35.62
N TRP A 187 3.80 -11.45 -36.36
CA TRP A 187 3.06 -11.37 -37.62
C TRP A 187 3.78 -12.02 -38.81
N THR A 188 5.08 -12.31 -38.72
CA THR A 188 5.81 -13.06 -39.76
C THR A 188 6.05 -14.51 -39.36
N SER A 189 6.33 -14.74 -38.08
CA SER A 189 6.84 -16.01 -37.58
C SER A 189 5.79 -16.83 -36.82
N GLY A 190 4.62 -16.25 -36.54
CA GLY A 190 3.59 -16.85 -35.70
C GLY A 190 3.83 -16.67 -34.20
N PHE A 191 2.92 -17.19 -33.39
CA PHE A 191 3.01 -17.16 -31.92
C PHE A 191 3.61 -18.47 -31.39
N PHE A 192 4.61 -18.36 -30.52
CA PHE A 192 5.32 -19.50 -29.91
C PHE A 192 5.03 -19.59 -28.42
N PHE A 193 3.77 -19.75 -28.04
CA PHE A 193 3.35 -19.83 -26.63
C PHE A 193 2.55 -21.12 -26.40
N SER A 194 2.92 -21.85 -25.35
CA SER A 194 2.13 -22.94 -24.77
C SER A 194 1.42 -22.40 -23.52
N LEU A 195 0.14 -22.77 -23.38
CA LEU A 195 -0.68 -22.48 -22.18
C LEU A 195 -0.34 -23.45 -21.05
#